data_AF-A0AAV1JYY1-F1
#
_entry.id   AF-A0AAV1JYY1-F1
#
_cell.length_a   1.000
_cell.length_b   1.000
_cell.length_c   1.000
_cell.angle_alpha   90.00
_cell.angle_beta   90.00
_cell.angle_gamma   90.00
#
_symmetry.space_group_name_H-M   'P 1'
#
loop_
_entity.id
_entity.type
_entity.pdbx_description
1 polymer ?
#
loop_
_entity_poly.entity_id
_entity_poly.type
_entity_poly.pdbx_seq_one_letter_code
_entity_poly.pdbx_strand_id
1 'polypeptide(L)'
;MMEVDSVHSTLEKKFRGPIYSPSDYVSRMQQARPSQPCRVHHLDYTFFLNYDAVPGGYSSIRPGRKTGDATVTDVRELLYVDGEVKYKLRHSAGWASYHREN
;
A
#
# COMPACT_ATOMS: atom_id res chain seq x y z
N MET A 1 -20.91 13.13 26.08
CA MET A 1 -20.88 13.35 24.63
C MET A 1 -19.49 12.99 24.15
N MET A 2 -19.35 11.99 23.27
CA MET A 2 -18.03 11.52 22.79
C MET A 2 -17.39 12.59 21.90
N GLU A 3 -16.16 12.99 22.20
CA GLU A 3 -15.41 13.98 21.40
C GLU A 3 -15.17 13.51 19.95
N VAL A 4 -15.09 12.19 19.74
CA VAL A 4 -14.88 11.55 18.42
C VAL A 4 -16.01 11.86 17.43
N ASP A 5 -17.25 11.98 17.92
CA ASP A 5 -18.44 12.20 17.08
C ASP A 5 -18.56 13.68 16.63
N SER A 6 -17.86 14.59 17.32
CA SER A 6 -17.91 16.04 17.03
C SER A 6 -17.20 16.42 15.73
N VAL A 7 -16.13 15.71 15.37
CA VAL A 7 -15.30 16.01 14.20
C VAL A 7 -15.99 15.53 12.93
N HIS A 8 -16.49 14.28 12.95
CA HIS A 8 -17.19 13.68 11.81
C HIS A 8 -18.44 14.51 11.44
N SER A 9 -19.26 14.86 12.44
CA SER A 9 -20.44 15.73 12.27
C SER A 9 -20.14 17.11 11.66
N THR A 10 -18.95 17.66 11.94
CA THR A 10 -18.55 18.97 11.41
C THR A 10 -17.94 18.85 10.01
N LEU A 11 -17.20 17.77 9.76
CA LEU A 11 -16.66 17.44 8.45
C LEU A 11 -17.77 17.27 7.42
N GLU A 12 -18.82 16.52 7.72
CA GLU A 12 -19.95 16.31 6.79
C GLU A 12 -20.60 17.62 6.32
N LYS A 13 -20.62 18.65 7.17
CA LYS A 13 -21.11 19.99 6.80
C LYS A 13 -20.13 20.74 5.89
N LYS A 14 -18.83 20.56 6.09
CA LYS A 14 -17.74 21.22 5.34
C LYS A 14 -17.36 20.50 4.04
N PHE A 15 -17.72 19.23 3.90
CA PHE A 15 -17.37 18.38 2.76
C PHE A 15 -18.42 18.35 1.64
N ARG A 16 -19.46 19.19 1.69
CA ARG A 16 -20.55 19.21 0.70
C ARG A 16 -20.16 19.74 -0.69
N GLY A 17 -19.09 20.54 -0.78
CA GLY A 17 -18.61 21.06 -2.07
C GLY A 17 -17.68 20.09 -2.78
N PRO A 18 -17.56 20.16 -4.12
CA PRO A 18 -16.61 19.34 -4.88
C PRO A 18 -15.19 19.53 -4.38
N ILE A 19 -14.40 18.46 -4.42
CA ILE A 19 -12.99 18.47 -4.05
C ILE A 19 -12.19 18.33 -5.35
N TYR A 20 -11.35 19.32 -5.64
CA TYR A 20 -10.62 19.39 -6.90
C TYR A 20 -9.17 18.95 -6.74
N SER A 21 -8.63 19.04 -5.51
CA SER A 21 -7.27 18.62 -5.19
C SER A 21 -7.20 17.89 -3.84
N PRO A 22 -6.28 16.91 -3.67
CA PRO A 22 -5.97 16.33 -2.36
C PRO A 22 -5.66 17.36 -1.27
N SER A 23 -5.07 18.51 -1.63
CA SER A 23 -4.77 19.59 -0.67
C SER A 23 -6.03 20.23 -0.09
N ASP A 24 -7.16 20.18 -0.79
CA ASP A 24 -8.44 20.72 -0.29
C ASP A 24 -8.93 19.95 0.94
N TYR A 25 -8.59 18.65 1.03
CA TYR A 25 -8.91 17.84 2.21
C TYR A 25 -8.21 18.40 3.45
N VAL A 26 -6.93 18.76 3.35
CA VAL A 26 -6.14 19.29 4.48
C VAL A 26 -6.79 20.57 5.02
N SER A 27 -7.09 21.51 4.13
CA SER A 27 -7.73 22.79 4.47
C SER A 27 -9.09 22.59 5.15
N ARG A 28 -9.92 21.66 4.64
CA ARG A 28 -11.24 21.37 5.23
C ARG A 28 -11.15 20.63 6.56
N MET A 29 -10.17 19.73 6.72
CA MET A 29 -9.92 19.00 7.97
C MET A 29 -9.47 19.93 9.09
N GLN A 30 -8.65 20.95 8.78
CA GLN A 30 -8.25 21.98 9.75
C GLN A 30 -9.44 22.85 10.19
N GLN A 31 -10.34 23.17 9.26
CA GLN A 31 -11.55 23.97 9.53
C GLN A 31 -12.64 23.21 10.31
N ALA A 32 -12.55 21.88 10.41
CA ALA A 32 -13.55 21.06 11.10
C ALA A 32 -13.51 21.21 12.62
N ARG A 33 -12.41 21.72 13.19
CA ARG A 33 -12.29 22.02 14.62
C ARG A 33 -11.69 23.41 14.86
N PRO A 34 -12.50 24.48 14.89
CA PRO A 34 -11.98 25.85 15.01
C PRO A 34 -11.32 26.15 16.37
N SER A 35 -11.75 25.51 17.47
CA SER A 35 -11.18 25.73 18.81
C SER A 35 -9.96 24.86 19.11
N GLN A 36 -9.81 23.72 18.42
CA GLN A 36 -8.71 22.76 18.59
C GLN A 36 -8.44 22.06 17.25
N PRO A 37 -7.71 22.70 16.34
CA PRO A 37 -7.52 22.21 14.97
C PRO A 37 -6.97 20.78 14.96
N CYS A 38 -7.51 19.93 14.08
CA CYS A 38 -6.95 18.60 13.87
C CYS A 38 -5.52 18.71 13.38
N ARG A 39 -4.61 17.91 13.96
CA ARG A 39 -3.24 17.79 13.46
C ARG A 39 -3.27 16.95 12.19
N VAL A 40 -3.20 17.62 11.04
CA VAL A 40 -3.16 16.94 9.73
C VAL A 40 -1.70 16.72 9.35
N HIS A 41 -1.32 15.46 9.16
CA HIS A 41 -0.01 15.08 8.66
C HIS A 41 -0.11 14.86 7.16
N HIS A 42 0.66 15.62 6.38
CA HIS A 42 0.84 15.32 4.96
C HIS A 42 1.86 14.20 4.86
N LEU A 43 1.47 13.08 4.25
CA LEU A 43 2.36 11.97 4.02
C LEU A 43 3.24 12.32 2.82
N ASP A 44 4.54 12.38 3.02
CA ASP A 44 5.51 12.53 1.94
C ASP A 44 6.18 11.19 1.63
N TYR A 45 7.16 11.20 0.72
CA TYR A 45 7.91 10.00 0.35
C TYR A 45 8.66 9.38 1.54
N THR A 46 8.90 10.12 2.63
CA THR A 46 9.60 9.62 3.83
C THR A 46 8.68 8.82 4.75
N PHE A 47 7.36 9.01 4.65
CA PHE A 47 6.39 8.22 5.41
C PHE A 47 6.37 6.76 4.96
N PHE A 48 6.55 6.52 3.67
CA PHE A 48 6.49 5.17 3.11
C PHE A 48 7.78 4.42 3.40
N LEU A 49 7.67 3.11 3.63
CA LEU A 49 8.84 2.26 3.83
C LEU A 49 9.74 2.34 2.59
N ASN A 50 11.00 2.73 2.80
CA ASN A 50 11.99 2.75 1.73
C ASN A 50 12.42 1.31 1.41
N TYR A 51 11.81 0.72 0.37
CA TYR A 51 12.15 -0.62 -0.09
C TYR A 51 13.55 -0.72 -0.72
N ASP A 52 14.20 0.38 -1.10
CA ASP A 52 15.60 0.37 -1.54
C ASP A 52 16.55 0.11 -0.36
N ALA A 53 16.17 0.52 0.84
CA ALA A 53 16.92 0.29 2.08
C ALA A 53 16.58 -1.03 2.76
N VAL A 54 15.47 -1.67 2.36
CA VAL A 54 15.16 -3.04 2.77
C VAL A 54 16.06 -3.97 1.95
N PRO A 55 16.89 -4.82 2.56
CA PRO A 55 17.65 -5.84 1.83
C PRO A 55 16.66 -6.76 1.11
N GLY A 56 16.37 -6.44 -0.15
CA GLY A 56 15.37 -7.12 -0.94
C GLY A 56 15.87 -8.52 -1.27
N GLY A 57 15.38 -9.52 -0.55
CA GLY A 57 15.77 -10.92 -0.79
C GLY A 57 15.41 -11.45 -2.19
N TYR A 58 14.64 -10.69 -2.98
CA TYR A 58 14.29 -11.02 -4.37
C TYR A 58 14.30 -9.75 -5.23
N SER A 59 15.19 -9.70 -6.21
CA SER A 59 15.24 -8.65 -7.25
C SER A 59 14.09 -8.77 -8.26
N SER A 60 13.48 -9.95 -8.35
CA SER A 60 12.48 -10.30 -9.34
C SER A 60 11.58 -11.43 -8.86
N ILE A 61 10.29 -11.33 -9.17
CA ILE A 61 9.30 -12.40 -8.99
C ILE A 61 9.06 -13.18 -10.29
N ARG A 62 9.98 -13.10 -11.26
CA ARG A 62 9.90 -13.91 -12.49
C ARG A 62 10.34 -15.33 -12.17
N PRO A 63 9.51 -16.35 -12.42
CA PRO A 63 9.89 -17.76 -12.22
C PRO A 63 11.12 -18.17 -13.04
N GLY A 64 11.21 -17.65 -14.27
CA GLY A 64 12.23 -17.93 -15.26
C GLY A 64 13.35 -16.89 -15.34
N ARG A 65 14.50 -17.30 -15.92
CA ARG A 65 15.68 -16.44 -16.12
C ARG A 65 16.02 -16.21 -17.59
N LYS A 66 15.64 -17.13 -18.49
CA LYS A 66 15.98 -17.08 -19.90
C LYS A 66 14.75 -16.79 -20.76
N THR A 67 15.00 -16.29 -21.96
CA THR A 67 13.95 -16.15 -22.99
C THR A 67 13.29 -17.50 -23.24
N GLY A 68 11.97 -17.55 -23.09
CA GLY A 68 11.18 -18.78 -23.21
C GLY A 68 10.77 -19.42 -21.88
N ASP A 69 11.37 -19.00 -20.75
CA ASP A 69 10.92 -19.44 -19.43
C ASP A 69 9.63 -18.72 -19.00
N ALA A 70 8.94 -19.29 -18.01
CA ALA A 70 7.75 -18.69 -17.41
C ALA A 70 8.05 -17.31 -16.80
N THR A 71 7.18 -16.36 -17.09
CA THR A 71 7.30 -14.96 -16.69
C THR A 71 6.31 -14.63 -15.57
N VAL A 72 6.35 -13.39 -15.07
CA VAL A 72 5.46 -12.94 -14.00
C VAL A 72 3.97 -13.10 -14.35
N THR A 73 3.60 -12.99 -15.63
CA THR A 73 2.22 -13.13 -16.10
C THR A 73 1.71 -14.57 -16.09
N ASP A 74 2.61 -15.55 -15.99
CA ASP A 74 2.27 -16.96 -15.91
C ASP A 74 1.99 -17.42 -14.47
N VAL A 75 2.33 -16.59 -13.47
CA VAL A 75 2.09 -16.86 -12.06
C VAL A 75 0.59 -16.80 -11.76
N ARG A 76 0.09 -17.82 -11.07
CA ARG A 76 -1.32 -17.94 -10.67
C ARG A 76 -1.53 -17.76 -9.18
N GLU A 77 -0.58 -18.22 -8.38
CA GLU A 77 -0.63 -18.12 -6.92
C GLU A 77 0.77 -17.81 -6.39
N LEU A 78 0.81 -17.01 -5.32
CA LEU A 78 1.99 -16.70 -4.54
C LEU A 78 1.73 -17.09 -3.08
N LEU A 79 2.73 -17.67 -2.43
CA LEU A 79 2.70 -18.00 -1.02
C LEU A 79 3.97 -17.48 -0.36
N TYR A 80 3.81 -16.73 0.72
CA TYR A 80 4.91 -16.29 1.57
C TYR A 80 4.90 -17.11 2.86
N VAL A 81 5.96 -17.86 3.11
CA VAL A 81 6.08 -18.73 4.30
C VAL A 81 7.53 -18.75 4.77
N ASP A 82 7.75 -18.54 6.06
CA ASP A 82 9.08 -18.58 6.71
C ASP A 82 10.16 -17.72 6.01
N GLY A 83 9.75 -16.59 5.44
CA GLY A 83 10.66 -15.69 4.73
C GLY A 83 10.97 -16.08 3.28
N GLU A 84 10.39 -17.17 2.78
CA GLU A 84 10.51 -17.61 1.39
C GLU A 84 9.25 -17.30 0.59
N VAL A 85 9.44 -16.94 -0.69
CA VAL A 85 8.34 -16.82 -1.65
C VAL A 85 8.25 -18.12 -2.46
N LYS A 86 7.05 -18.67 -2.55
CA LYS A 86 6.68 -19.81 -3.40
C LYS A 86 5.63 -19.39 -4.41
N TYR A 87 5.57 -20.08 -5.54
CA TYR A 87 4.63 -19.79 -6.62
C TYR A 87 4.04 -21.05 -7.25
N LYS A 88 2.94 -20.86 -7.97
CA LYS A 88 2.38 -21.84 -8.90
C LYS A 88 2.14 -21.21 -10.26
N LEU A 89 2.34 -22.00 -11.32
CA LEU A 89 1.96 -21.65 -12.70
C LEU A 89 0.58 -22.18 -13.08
N ARG A 90 0.03 -23.12 -12.29
CA ARG A 90 -1.31 -23.71 -12.46
C ARG A 90 -1.89 -23.99 -11.07
N HIS A 91 -3.19 -23.78 -10.90
CA HIS A 91 -3.86 -24.01 -9.61
C HIS A 91 -3.71 -25.45 -9.08
N SER A 92 -3.67 -26.43 -9.98
CA SER A 92 -3.51 -27.86 -9.67
C SER A 92 -2.06 -28.30 -9.42
N ALA A 93 -1.07 -27.44 -9.70
CA ALA A 93 0.33 -27.78 -9.50
C ALA A 93 0.74 -27.66 -8.02
N GLY A 94 1.81 -28.37 -7.65
CA GLY A 94 2.50 -28.16 -6.39
C GLY A 94 3.21 -26.81 -6.34
N TRP A 95 3.57 -26.38 -5.13
CA TRP A 95 4.33 -25.14 -4.90
C TRP A 95 5.79 -25.28 -5.35
N ALA A 96 6.26 -24.31 -6.13
CA ALA A 96 7.68 -24.14 -6.46
C ALA A 96 8.26 -22.95 -5.67
N SER A 97 9.54 -23.01 -5.29
CA SER A 97 10.19 -21.89 -4.58
C SER A 97 10.87 -20.93 -5.54
N TYR A 98 10.85 -19.62 -5.22
CA TYR A 98 11.73 -18.66 -5.89
C TYR A 98 13.16 -18.80 -5.37
N HIS A 99 14.13 -18.75 -6.29
CA HIS A 99 15.54 -18.64 -5.93
C HIS A 99 15.86 -17.21 -5.53
N ARG A 100 16.42 -17.02 -4.33
CA ARG A 100 17.03 -15.74 -3.95
C ARG A 100 18.27 -15.52 -4.83
N GLU A 101 18.46 -14.30 -5.31
CA GLU A 101 19.74 -13.89 -5.88
C GLU A 101 20.68 -13.54 -4.71
N ASN A 102 21.89 -14.12 -4.73
CA ASN A 102 22.94 -13.81 -3.75
C ASN A 102 23.51 -12.41 -3.98
#